data_AF-A0A849HS28-F1
#
_entry.id   AF-A0A849HS28-F1
#
_cell.length_a   1.000
_cell.length_b   1.000
_cell.length_c   1.000
_cell.angle_alpha   90.00
_cell.angle_beta   90.00
_cell.angle_gamma   90.00
#
_symmetry.space_group_name_H-M   'P 1'
#
loop_
_entity.id
_entity.type
_entity.pdbx_description
1 polymer ?
#
loop_
_entity_poly.entity_id
_entity_poly.type
_entity_poly.pdbx_seq_one_letter_code
_entity_poly.pdbx_strand_id
1 'polypeptide(L)' 'MPYASNSDLPPAVRQHLPEHAQDIFRAAFNHAYAAHADSARQEEAAFRIAWAAVKHTYTKAGDDWVRLTSQDESP' A
#
# COMPACT_ATOMS: atom_id res chain seq x y z
N MET A 1 -6.69 13.43 4.33
CA MET A 1 -6.75 13.72 2.88
C MET A 1 -6.21 12.51 2.12
N PRO A 2 -6.75 12.16 0.94
CA PRO A 2 -6.16 11.11 0.09
C PRO A 2 -4.77 11.54 -0.39
N TYR A 3 -3.89 10.57 -0.59
CA TYR A 3 -2.52 10.82 -1.07
C TYR A 3 -2.55 11.14 -2.57
N ALA A 4 -2.06 12.32 -2.94
CA ALA A 4 -1.99 12.74 -4.35
C ALA A 4 -0.90 11.99 -5.12
N SER A 5 0.23 11.71 -4.47
CA SER A 5 1.39 11.06 -5.08
C SER A 5 2.08 10.12 -4.12
N ASN A 6 2.91 9.22 -4.64
CA ASN A 6 3.70 8.29 -3.84
C ASN A 6 4.66 9.04 -2.89
N SER A 7 5.07 10.26 -3.24
CA SER A 7 5.89 11.11 -2.37
C SER A 7 5.16 11.59 -1.11
N ASP A 8 3.84 11.61 -1.12
CA ASP A 8 3.03 12.03 0.02
C ASP A 8 2.84 10.89 1.04
N LEU A 9 3.20 9.65 0.66
CA LEU A 9 3.12 8.49 1.53
C LEU A 9 4.09 8.58 2.71
N PRO A 10 3.80 7.88 3.82
CA PRO A 10 4.68 7.85 4.98
C PRO A 10 6.10 7.39 4.60
N PRO A 11 7.16 7.95 5.22
CA PRO A 11 8.53 7.58 4.90
C PRO A 11 8.78 6.08 5.09
N ALA A 12 8.19 5.47 6.13
CA ALA A 12 8.24 4.02 6.34
C ALA A 12 7.66 3.21 5.16
N VAL A 13 6.64 3.72 4.46
CA VAL A 13 6.10 3.08 3.26
C VAL A 13 7.07 3.31 2.11
N ARG A 14 7.47 4.56 1.86
CA ARG A 14 8.34 4.94 0.72
C ARG A 14 9.73 4.32 0.75
N GLN A 15 10.30 4.12 1.95
CA GLN A 15 11.66 3.62 2.14
C GLN A 15 11.74 2.08 2.10
N HIS A 16 10.64 1.40 2.48
CA HIS A 16 10.62 -0.07 2.56
C HIS A 16 9.87 -0.74 1.41
N LEU A 17 9.01 0.01 0.70
CA LEU A 17 8.21 -0.50 -0.41
C LEU A 17 8.72 0.03 -1.75
N PRO A 18 8.82 -0.82 -2.78
CA PRO A 18 9.13 -0.37 -4.14
C PRO A 18 8.00 0.51 -4.71
N GLU A 19 8.29 1.31 -5.73
CA GLU A 19 7.33 2.27 -6.33
C GLU A 19 5.98 1.63 -6.71
N HIS A 20 5.99 0.41 -7.23
CA HIS A 20 4.76 -0.28 -7.61
C HIS A 20 3.91 -0.66 -6.37
N ALA A 21 4.53 -1.04 -5.26
CA ALA A 21 3.81 -1.29 -4.02
C ALA A 21 3.25 0.01 -3.39
N GLN A 22 4.00 1.11 -3.53
CA GLN A 22 3.54 2.44 -3.12
C GLN A 22 2.27 2.86 -3.90
N ASP A 23 2.22 2.57 -5.19
CA ASP A 23 1.05 2.85 -6.02
C ASP A 23 -0.18 2.05 -5.56
N ILE A 24 -0.03 0.75 -5.30
CA ILE A 24 -1.09 -0.11 -4.76
C ILE A 24 -1.58 0.44 -3.42
N PHE A 25 -0.65 0.80 -2.52
CA PHE A 25 -0.98 1.36 -1.23
C PHE A 25 -1.81 2.64 -1.37
N ARG A 26 -1.35 3.58 -2.20
CA ARG A 26 -2.02 4.85 -2.46
C ARG A 26 -3.44 4.63 -3.01
N ALA A 27 -3.57 3.80 -4.04
CA ALA A 27 -4.85 3.52 -4.68
C ALA A 27 -5.85 2.90 -3.70
N ALA A 28 -5.42 1.88 -2.94
CA ALA A 28 -6.24 1.21 -1.95
C ALA A 28 -6.62 2.14 -0.78
N PHE A 29 -5.68 2.97 -0.32
CA PHE A 29 -5.94 3.97 0.71
C PHE A 29 -6.98 4.99 0.24
N ASN A 30 -6.79 5.59 -0.93
CA ASN A 30 -7.69 6.61 -1.45
C ASN A 30 -9.10 6.06 -1.65
N HIS A 31 -9.20 4.83 -2.15
CA HIS A 31 -10.49 4.14 -2.31
C HIS A 31 -11.17 3.89 -0.96
N ALA A 32 -10.45 3.34 0.02
CA ALA A 32 -10.99 3.07 1.35
C ALA A 32 -11.34 4.36 2.12
N TYR A 33 -10.53 5.40 1.96
CA TYR A 33 -10.76 6.71 2.57
C TYR A 33 -12.05 7.36 2.04
N ALA A 34 -12.29 7.26 0.73
CA ALA A 34 -13.54 7.71 0.12
C ALA A 34 -14.75 6.88 0.58
N ALA A 35 -14.59 5.56 0.71
CA ALA A 35 -15.63 4.66 1.17
C ALA A 35 -16.02 4.86 2.65
N HIS A 36 -15.09 5.36 3.48
CA HIS A 36 -15.30 5.58 4.91
C HIS A 36 -15.45 7.07 5.28
N ALA A 37 -15.83 7.94 4.34
CA ALA A 37 -15.90 9.39 4.57
C ALA A 37 -16.80 9.84 5.76
N ASP A 38 -17.73 9.00 6.20
CA ASP A 38 -18.63 9.26 7.33
C ASP A 38 -18.09 8.82 8.71
N SER A 39 -16.88 8.25 8.76
CA SER A 39 -16.32 7.66 9.98
C SER A 39 -15.13 8.44 10.52
N ALA A 40 -15.16 8.81 11.81
CA ALA A 40 -14.02 9.43 12.49
C ALA A 40 -12.74 8.56 12.48
N ARG A 41 -12.87 7.24 12.22
CA ARG A 41 -11.77 6.28 12.07
C ARG A 41 -11.44 5.93 10.61
N GLN A 42 -11.86 6.75 9.64
CA GLN A 42 -11.63 6.46 8.22
C GLN A 42 -10.16 6.30 7.87
N GLU A 43 -9.27 7.10 8.48
CA GLU A 43 -7.83 7.01 8.22
C GLU A 43 -7.27 5.68 8.68
N GLU A 44 -7.55 5.27 9.92
CA GLU A 44 -7.10 3.98 10.44
C GLU A 44 -7.63 2.81 9.60
N ALA A 45 -8.89 2.86 9.19
CA ALA A 45 -9.50 1.83 8.35
C ALA A 45 -8.81 1.78 6.97
N ALA A 46 -8.65 2.94 6.33
CA ALA A 46 -7.99 3.06 5.03
C ALA A 46 -6.53 2.59 5.07
N PHE A 47 -5.80 2.91 6.14
CA PHE A 47 -4.44 2.41 6.37
C PHE A 47 -4.39 0.88 6.45
N ARG A 48 -5.29 0.25 7.21
CA ARG A 48 -5.36 -1.21 7.34
C ARG A 48 -5.67 -1.87 5.99
N ILE A 49 -6.63 -1.31 5.24
CA ILE A 49 -7.03 -1.82 3.92
C ILE A 49 -5.88 -1.68 2.92
N ALA A 50 -5.21 -0.52 2.89
CA ALA A 50 -4.06 -0.29 2.02
C ALA A 50 -2.90 -1.25 2.32
N TRP A 51 -2.59 -1.47 3.59
CA TRP A 51 -1.58 -2.46 4.00
C TRP A 51 -1.98 -3.89 3.64
N ALA A 52 -3.26 -4.24 3.72
CA ALA A 52 -3.74 -5.56 3.30
C ALA A 52 -3.56 -5.77 1.79
N ALA A 53 -3.86 -4.75 0.97
CA ALA A 53 -3.64 -4.80 -0.48
C ALA A 53 -2.16 -4.98 -0.83
N VAL A 54 -1.27 -4.22 -0.18
CA VAL A 54 0.18 -4.40 -0.34
C VAL A 54 0.61 -5.80 0.04
N LYS A 55 0.17 -6.32 1.19
CA LYS A 55 0.51 -7.67 1.67
C LYS A 55 0.02 -8.80 0.74
N HIS A 56 -1.01 -8.53 -0.05
CA HIS A 56 -1.54 -9.49 -1.02
C HIS A 56 -0.61 -9.63 -2.25
N THR A 57 0.12 -8.57 -2.60
CA THR A 57 1.02 -8.54 -3.76
C THR A 57 2.49 -8.56 -3.36
N TYR A 58 2.82 -8.24 -2.11
CA TYR A 58 4.17 -8.16 -1.57
C TYR A 58 4.22 -8.89 -0.24
N THR A 59 5.26 -9.68 -0.03
CA THR A 59 5.54 -10.31 1.26
C THR A 59 6.79 -9.70 1.88
N LYS A 60 6.80 -9.60 3.21
CA LYS A 60 7.97 -9.11 3.94
C LYS A 60 9.01 -10.23 4.01
N ALA A 61 10.16 -10.04 3.39
CA ALA A 61 11.31 -10.93 3.42
C ALA A 61 12.47 -10.24 4.13
N GLY A 62 12.63 -10.51 5.43
CA GLY A 62 13.62 -9.81 6.27
C GLY A 62 13.20 -8.35 6.51
N ASP A 63 14.05 -7.40 6.12
CA ASP A 63 13.79 -5.96 6.21
C ASP A 63 13.14 -5.38 4.94
N ASP A 64 13.04 -6.18 3.88
CA ASP A 64 12.56 -5.76 2.57
C ASP A 64 11.18 -6.33 2.23
N TRP A 65 10.48 -5.66 1.33
CA TRP A 65 9.22 -6.14 0.76
C TRP A 65 9.46 -6.66 -0.66
N VAL A 66 9.33 -7.98 -0.82
CA VAL A 66 9.50 -8.64 -2.11
C VAL A 66 8.14 -8.88 -2.75
N ARG A 67 8.02 -8.63 -4.05
CA ARG A 67 6.78 -8.89 -4.79
C ARG A 67 6.49 -10.38 -4.74
N LEU A 68 5.29 -10.74 -4.31
CA LEU A 68 4.72 -12.08 -4.37
C LEU A 68 4.37 -12.39 -5.83
N THR A 69 5.39 -12.45 -6.70
CA THR A 69 5.23 -13.04 -8.02
C THR A 69 5.54 -14.52 -7.89
N SER A 70 4.50 -15.34 -7.85
CA SER A 70 4.61 -16.61 -8.59
C SER A 70 4.83 -16.22 -10.07
N GLN A 71 5.63 -16.99 -10.82
CA GLN A 71 6.31 -16.65 -12.09
C GLN A 71 7.69 -16.01 -11.79
N ASP A 72 8.84 -16.68 -11.83
CA ASP A 72 9.31 -17.80 -12.66
C ASP A 72 8.79 -17.76 -14.10
N GLU A 73 8.82 -16.57 -14.71
CA GLU A 73 9.06 -16.49 -16.15
C GLU A 73 10.56 -16.18 -16.32
N SER A 74 11.33 -17.26 -16.30
CA SER A 74 12.68 -17.34 -16.85
C SER A 74 12.62 -17.14 -18.38
N PRO A 75 13.73 -16.72 -19.02
CA PRO A 75 13.84 -15.62 -20.00
C PRO A 75 13.25 -15.86 -21.40
#